data_AF-D9SD27-F1
#
_entry.id   AF-D9SD27-F1
#
_cell.length_a   1.000
_cell.length_b   1.000
_cell.length_c   1.000
_cell.angle_alpha   90.00
_cell.angle_beta   90.00
_cell.angle_gamma   90.00
#
_symmetry.space_group_name_H-M   'P 1'
#
loop_
_entity.id
_entity.type
_entity.pdbx_description
1 polymer ?
#
loop_
_entity_poly.entity_id
_entity_poly.type
_entity_poly.pdbx_seq_one_letter_code
_entity_poly.pdbx_strand_id
1 'polypeptide(L)' 'MQNFNPLVVLAVVRAECSIRRKRSTWGTSVLTKYLAELITLRNNGASLAEIRFWLKKHKRIKVARSTIKRFLDKKKAAVI' A
#
# COMPACT_ATOMS: atom_id res chain seq x y z
N MET A 1 5.41 -34.05 -32.84
CA MET A 1 4.55 -33.10 -32.10
C MET A 1 5.11 -32.99 -30.70
N GLN A 2 5.67 -31.83 -30.33
CA GLN A 2 6.38 -31.69 -29.06
C GLN A 2 5.43 -31.77 -27.86
N ASN A 3 5.88 -32.47 -26.81
CA ASN A 3 5.20 -32.59 -25.52
C ASN A 3 4.88 -31.23 -24.92
N PHE A 4 3.63 -30.79 -25.02
CA PHE A 4 3.11 -29.67 -24.24
C PHE A 4 2.87 -30.15 -22.80
N ASN A 5 3.71 -29.73 -21.86
CA ASN A 5 3.52 -30.03 -20.45
C ASN A 5 2.82 -28.84 -19.75
N PRO A 6 1.51 -28.93 -19.44
CA PRO A 6 0.73 -27.82 -18.92
C PRO A 6 1.19 -27.36 -17.53
N LEU A 7 1.78 -28.25 -16.73
CA LEU A 7 2.22 -27.92 -15.36
C LEU A 7 3.43 -26.99 -15.36
N VAL A 8 4.36 -27.24 -16.27
CA VAL A 8 5.56 -26.39 -16.46
C VAL A 8 5.15 -25.01 -16.95
N VAL A 9 4.25 -24.94 -17.93
CA VAL A 9 3.73 -23.69 -18.47
C VAL A 9 3.00 -22.89 -17.38
N LEU A 10 2.16 -23.54 -16.57
CA LEU A 10 1.46 -22.89 -15.46
C LEU A 10 2.41 -22.33 -14.39
N ALA A 11 3.48 -23.05 -14.07
CA ALA A 11 4.48 -22.58 -13.10
C ALA A 11 5.18 -21.30 -13.58
N VAL A 12 5.58 -21.27 -14.85
CA VAL A 12 6.19 -20.09 -15.48
C VAL A 12 5.22 -18.91 -15.50
N VAL A 13 3.97 -19.12 -15.94
CA VAL A 13 2.93 -18.08 -15.96
C VAL A 13 2.65 -17.53 -14.56
N ARG A 14 2.58 -18.40 -13.53
CA ARG A 14 2.37 -17.97 -12.14
C ARG A 14 3.55 -17.13 -11.62
N ALA A 15 4.79 -17.51 -11.95
CA ALA A 15 5.99 -16.76 -11.59
C ALA A 15 5.98 -15.37 -12.26
N GLU A 16 5.70 -15.31 -13.57
CA GLU A 16 5.58 -14.06 -14.31
C GLU A 16 4.47 -13.16 -13.78
N CYS A 17 3.28 -13.72 -13.51
CA CYS A 17 2.18 -12.98 -12.90
C CYS A 17 2.57 -12.44 -11.51
N SER A 18 3.34 -13.19 -10.72
CA SER A 18 3.85 -12.73 -9.42
C SER A 18 4.77 -11.52 -9.56
N ILE A 19 5.70 -11.56 -10.52
CA ILE A 19 6.61 -10.45 -10.81
C ILE A 19 5.85 -9.22 -11.31
N ARG A 20 4.89 -9.39 -12.23
CA ARG A 20 4.04 -8.30 -12.74
C ARG A 20 3.21 -7.66 -11.63
N ARG A 21 2.67 -8.45 -10.69
CA ARG A 21 1.95 -7.94 -9.50
C ARG A 21 2.85 -7.14 -8.55
N LYS A 22 4.16 -7.42 -8.51
CA LYS A 22 5.13 -6.70 -7.67
C LYS A 22 5.52 -5.32 -8.23
N ARG A 23 5.23 -5.01 -9.50
CA ARG A 23 5.58 -3.72 -10.09
C ARG A 23 4.75 -2.61 -9.41
N SER A 24 5.38 -1.91 -8.46
CA SER A 24 4.83 -0.71 -7.83
C SER A 24 4.90 0.43 -8.83
N THR A 25 3.93 0.50 -9.75
CA THR A 25 3.80 1.58 -10.75
C THR A 25 3.68 2.97 -10.11
N TRP A 26 3.29 3.01 -8.84
CA TRP A 26 3.10 4.24 -8.09
C TRP A 26 4.39 4.59 -7.36
N GLY A 27 4.92 5.79 -7.62
CA GLY A 27 6.05 6.36 -6.90
C GLY A 27 5.79 6.54 -5.40
N THR A 28 6.65 7.28 -4.71
CA THR A 28 6.48 7.55 -3.28
C THR A 28 5.11 8.19 -3.02
N SER A 29 4.29 7.55 -2.19
CA SER A 29 2.97 8.09 -1.82
C SER A 29 3.14 9.47 -1.19
N VAL A 30 2.29 10.43 -1.53
CA VAL A 30 2.25 11.77 -0.91
C VAL A 30 2.11 11.68 0.62
N LEU A 31 1.45 10.63 1.13
CA LEU A 31 1.32 10.34 2.56
C LEU A 31 2.66 10.04 3.24
N THR A 32 3.69 9.62 2.49
CA THR A 32 5.03 9.35 3.01
C THR A 32 5.68 10.60 3.58
N LYS A 33 5.37 11.77 3.01
CA LYS A 33 5.85 13.07 3.52
C LYS A 33 5.36 13.37 4.94
N TYR A 34 4.20 12.82 5.33
CA TYR A 34 3.56 13.08 6.62
C TYR A 34 3.53 11.82 7.51
N LEU A 35 4.43 10.85 7.24
CA LEU A 35 4.40 9.56 7.92
C LEU A 35 4.58 9.71 9.44
N ALA A 36 5.51 10.57 9.87
CA ALA A 36 5.77 10.82 11.28
C ALA A 36 4.53 11.36 11.99
N GLU A 37 3.87 12.38 11.42
CA GLU A 37 2.65 12.95 12.00
C GLU A 37 1.50 11.95 12.03
N LEU A 38 1.35 11.13 10.99
CA LEU A 38 0.31 10.10 10.93
C LEU A 38 0.52 9.01 11.99
N ILE A 39 1.76 8.59 12.25
CA ILE A 39 2.10 7.63 13.30
C ILE A 39 1.82 8.25 14.67
N THR A 40 2.25 9.50 14.90
CA THR A 40 2.00 10.19 16.16
C THR A 40 0.50 10.30 16.44
N LEU A 41 -0.31 10.73 15.47
CA LEU A 41 -1.77 10.78 15.61
C LEU A 41 -2.35 9.41 15.95
N ARG A 42 -1.88 8.35 15.27
CA ARG A 42 -2.37 6.99 15.50
C ARG A 42 -1.99 6.46 16.89
N ASN A 43 -0.78 6.74 17.36
CA ASN A 43 -0.29 6.35 18.68
C ASN A 43 -1.04 7.07 19.81
N ASN A 44 -1.50 8.30 19.56
CA ASN A 44 -2.38 9.05 20.47
C ASN A 44 -3.87 8.61 20.38
N GLY A 45 -4.16 7.52 19.67
CA GLY A 45 -5.52 6.94 19.61
C GLY A 45 -6.41 7.49 18.50
N ALA A 46 -5.90 8.32 17.59
CA ALA A 46 -6.72 8.87 16.51
C ALA A 46 -7.28 7.78 15.59
N SER A 47 -8.58 7.92 15.28
CA SER A 47 -9.28 7.11 14.30
C SER A 47 -8.84 7.48 12.88
N LEU A 48 -9.08 6.58 11.93
CA LEU A 48 -8.81 6.83 10.51
C LEU A 48 -9.64 8.00 9.94
N ALA A 49 -10.80 8.29 10.54
CA ALA A 49 -11.67 9.39 10.13
C ALA A 49 -11.08 10.74 10.56
N GLU A 50 -10.54 10.83 11.77
CA GLU A 50 -9.87 12.03 12.29
C GLU A 50 -8.57 12.30 11.53
N ILE A 51 -7.79 11.27 11.24
CA ILE A 51 -6.60 11.40 10.38
C ILE A 51 -6.96 11.94 9.00
N ARG A 52 -8.04 11.44 8.38
CA ARG A 52 -8.54 11.96 7.10
C ARG A 52 -8.97 13.42 7.22
N PHE A 53 -9.67 13.78 8.28
CA PHE A 53 -10.10 15.16 8.52
C PHE A 53 -8.90 16.10 8.70
N TRP A 54 -7.90 15.68 9.46
CA TRP A 54 -6.65 16.43 9.65
C TRP A 54 -5.90 16.64 8.33
N LEU A 55 -5.75 15.59 7.52
CA LEU A 55 -5.13 15.68 6.18
C LEU A 55 -5.88 16.65 5.27
N LYS A 56 -7.22 16.62 5.29
CA LYS A 56 -8.06 17.53 4.50
C LYS A 56 -7.95 18.98 4.99
N LYS A 57 -8.00 19.21 6.31
CA LYS A 57 -8.07 20.54 6.91
C LYS A 57 -6.71 21.24 6.95
N HIS A 58 -5.65 20.55 7.35
CA HIS A 58 -4.33 21.16 7.56
C HIS A 58 -3.41 21.02 6.35
N LYS A 59 -3.50 19.91 5.61
CA LYS A 59 -2.60 19.63 4.48
C LYS A 59 -3.28 19.75 3.12
N ARG A 60 -4.60 20.02 3.08
CA ARG A 60 -5.42 20.11 1.86
C ARG A 60 -5.39 18.83 0.98
N ILE A 61 -5.11 17.68 1.60
CA ILE A 61 -5.00 16.39 0.91
C ILE A 61 -6.33 15.64 1.01
N LYS A 62 -6.90 15.29 -0.15
CA LYS A 62 -8.10 14.46 -0.25
C LYS A 62 -7.69 13.01 -0.46
N VAL A 63 -7.88 12.17 0.56
CA VAL A 63 -7.62 10.72 0.49
C VAL A 63 -8.77 9.94 1.10
N ALA A 64 -8.99 8.72 0.59
CA ALA A 64 -9.96 7.78 1.14
C ALA A 64 -9.44 7.15 2.44
N ARG A 65 -10.37 6.76 3.34
CA ARG A 65 -10.03 6.05 4.58
C ARG A 65 -9.29 4.73 4.30
N SER A 66 -9.69 4.01 3.25
CA SER A 66 -9.04 2.77 2.80
C SER A 66 -7.59 3.00 2.39
N THR A 67 -7.28 4.12 1.73
CA THR A 67 -5.91 4.50 1.37
C THR A 67 -5.05 4.75 2.61
N ILE A 68 -5.59 5.45 3.62
CA ILE A 68 -4.88 5.69 4.89
C ILE A 68 -4.62 4.36 5.61
N LYS A 69 -5.66 3.52 5.73
CA LYS A 69 -5.53 2.18 6.36
C LYS A 69 -4.45 1.35 5.66
N ARG A 70 -4.58 1.16 4.35
CA ARG A 70 -3.60 0.42 3.52
C ARG A 70 -2.20 0.98 3.67
N PHE A 71 -2.04 2.30 3.71
CA PHE A 71 -0.75 2.95 3.85
C PHE A 71 -0.11 2.66 5.22
N LEU A 72 -0.88 2.80 6.30
CA LEU A 72 -0.42 2.51 7.65
C LEU A 72 -0.12 1.01 7.84
N ASP A 73 -0.98 0.12 7.35
CA ASP A 73 -0.77 -1.34 7.41
C ASP A 73 0.51 -1.73 6.67
N LYS A 74 0.74 -1.17 5.48
CA LYS A 74 1.97 -1.40 4.70
C LYS A 74 3.21 -0.89 5.44
N LYS A 75 3.12 0.24 6.14
CA LYS A 75 4.24 0.81 6.88
C LYS A 75 4.50 0.08 8.20
N LYS A 76 3.46 -0.40 8.89
CA LYS A 76 3.61 -1.26 10.06
C LYS A 76 4.27 -2.59 9.69
N ALA A 77 3.87 -3.20 8.58
CA ALA A 77 4.45 -4.45 8.07
C ALA A 77 5.89 -4.31 7.55
N ALA A 78 6.35 -3.07 7.28
CA ALA A 78 7.72 -2.80 6.85
C ALA A 78 8.67 -2.45 8.00
N VAL A 79 8.15 -2.37 9.23
CA VAL A 79 8.90 -1.99 10.47
C VAL A 79 9.16 -3.24 11.35
N ILE A 80 8.78 -4.43 10.89
CA ILE A 80 9.08 -5.74 11.50
C ILE A 80 10.13 -6.42 10.62
#